data_AF-A0A371MRP8-F1
#
_entry.id   AF-A0A371MRP8-F1
#
_cell.length_a   1.000
_cell.length_b   1.000
_cell.length_c   1.000
_cell.angle_alpha   90.00
_cell.angle_beta   90.00
_cell.angle_gamma   90.00
#
_symmetry.space_group_name_H-M   'P 1'
#
loop_
_entity.id
_entity.type
_entity.pdbx_description
1 polymer ?
#
loop_
_entity_poly.entity_id
_entity_poly.type
_entity_poly.pdbx_seq_one_letter_code
_entity_poly.pdbx_strand_id
1 'polypeptide(L)'
;FESPGQKRLTLKVVVQDDAGEYYSYTYPVYVEVSDPTVRASLSAGTPESGSGTELTLTNFGNTNLTDVEIAATADGEPIERNFLFDVGPGSSQSTVFDTDDLETDTVTFTATYSAGGGSHTTSLDVDLDDQTPVTGEIRLTGVEVTRSGTGITIQGDAANLGTTDTQSVLVRVPDADGVSPAPPSGEYFIGAIEGSEFARFELTAHAESDVSSVPVEISY
;
A
#
# COMPACT_ATOMS: atom_id res chain seq x y z
N PHE A 1 15.12 24.65 -24.08
CA PHE A 1 14.64 25.47 -25.22
C PHE A 1 13.44 26.26 -24.75
N GLU A 2 13.22 27.46 -25.27
CA GLU A 2 12.13 28.35 -24.81
C GLU A 2 10.73 27.96 -25.34
N SER A 3 10.66 27.03 -26.29
CA SER A 3 9.39 26.53 -26.84
C SER A 3 9.46 25.04 -27.17
N PRO A 4 8.31 24.34 -27.21
CA PRO A 4 8.21 22.95 -27.65
C PRO A 4 8.49 22.73 -29.15
N GLY A 5 8.50 21.46 -29.55
CA GLY A 5 8.65 20.99 -30.92
C GLY A 5 10.08 20.55 -31.25
N GLN A 6 10.29 20.15 -32.50
CA GLN A 6 11.58 19.70 -32.97
C GLN A 6 12.58 20.87 -33.02
N LYS A 7 13.70 20.71 -32.31
CA LYS A 7 14.79 21.67 -32.26
C LYS A 7 16.04 21.08 -32.86
N ARG A 8 16.77 21.88 -33.62
CA ARG A 8 18.05 21.48 -34.22
C ARG A 8 19.20 21.93 -33.33
N LEU A 9 19.91 20.97 -32.76
CA LEU A 9 21.23 21.15 -32.18
C LEU A 9 22.30 20.93 -33.24
N THR A 10 23.44 21.60 -33.06
CA THR A 10 24.59 21.45 -33.94
C THR A 10 25.74 20.94 -33.11
N LEU A 11 26.07 19.65 -33.28
CA LEU A 11 27.20 19.03 -32.62
C LEU A 11 28.47 19.38 -33.39
N LYS A 12 29.41 20.08 -32.74
CA LYS A 12 30.75 20.34 -33.27
C LYS A 12 31.72 19.35 -32.64
N VAL A 13 32.27 18.44 -33.44
CA VAL A 13 33.26 17.46 -33.02
C VAL A 13 34.61 17.92 -33.51
N VAL A 14 35.60 18.01 -32.62
CA VAL A 14 37.00 18.30 -32.97
C VAL A 14 37.82 17.04 -32.73
N VAL A 15 38.52 16.59 -33.76
CA VAL A 15 39.39 15.40 -33.72
C VAL A 15 40.82 15.85 -34.00
N GLN A 16 41.77 15.40 -33.18
CA GLN A 16 43.19 15.55 -33.45
C GLN A 16 43.73 14.22 -34.01
N ASP A 17 44.47 14.26 -35.11
CA ASP A 17 45.12 13.07 -35.66
C ASP A 17 46.50 12.80 -35.01
N ASP A 18 47.12 11.66 -35.35
CA ASP A 18 48.43 11.27 -34.84
C ASP A 18 49.59 12.22 -35.28
N ALA A 19 49.35 13.07 -36.29
CA ALA A 19 50.28 14.11 -36.72
C ALA A 19 50.09 15.43 -35.96
N GLY A 20 49.05 15.52 -35.13
CA GLY A 20 48.72 16.68 -34.32
C GLY A 20 47.83 17.70 -35.03
N GLU A 21 47.32 17.40 -36.22
CA GLU A 21 46.39 18.27 -36.97
C GLU A 21 44.96 18.13 -36.44
N TYR A 22 44.22 19.24 -36.41
CA TYR A 22 42.85 19.29 -35.92
C TYR A 22 41.84 19.34 -37.08
N TYR A 23 40.82 18.50 -37.00
CA TYR A 23 39.70 18.47 -37.93
C TYR A 23 38.41 18.72 -37.17
N SER A 24 37.54 19.58 -37.71
CA SER A 24 36.22 19.83 -37.14
C SER A 24 35.11 19.26 -38.03
N TYR A 25 34.24 18.46 -37.43
CA TYR A 25 33.04 17.93 -38.07
C TYR A 25 31.80 18.53 -37.43
N THR A 26 30.78 18.81 -38.25
CA THR A 26 29.52 19.39 -37.77
C THR A 26 28.38 18.48 -38.14
N TYR A 27 27.62 18.04 -37.13
CA TYR A 27 26.47 17.16 -37.31
C TYR A 27 25.19 17.84 -36.79
N PRO A 28 24.13 17.95 -37.61
CA PRO A 28 22.83 18.36 -37.10
C PRO A 28 22.21 17.21 -36.30
N VAL A 29 21.78 17.52 -35.08
CA VAL A 29 21.01 16.60 -34.22
C VAL A 29 19.65 17.23 -34.00
N TYR A 30 18.58 16.47 -34.23
CA TYR A 30 17.23 16.94 -33.93
C TYR A 30 16.79 16.37 -32.59
N VAL A 31 16.33 17.24 -31.70
CA VAL A 31 15.79 16.88 -30.40
C VAL A 31 14.34 17.33 -30.35
N GLU A 32 13.46 16.48 -29.84
CA GLU A 32 12.06 16.84 -29.60
C GLU A 32 11.93 17.41 -28.19
N VAL A 33 11.34 18.60 -28.09
CA VAL A 33 11.06 19.25 -26.80
C VAL A 33 9.57 19.21 -26.59
N SER A 34 9.12 18.51 -25.55
CA SER A 34 7.70 18.43 -25.20
C SER A 34 7.26 19.65 -24.40
N ASP A 35 5.97 19.97 -24.46
CA ASP A 35 5.34 20.90 -23.52
C ASP A 35 5.46 20.41 -22.08
N PRO A 36 5.59 21.32 -21.09
CA PRO A 36 5.56 20.95 -19.69
C PRO A 36 4.16 20.46 -19.32
N THR A 37 4.08 19.21 -18.91
CA THR A 37 2.87 18.58 -18.35
C THR A 37 3.07 18.50 -16.85
N VAL A 38 2.28 19.27 -16.11
CA VAL A 38 2.23 19.23 -14.64
C VAL A 38 1.06 18.35 -14.23
N ARG A 39 1.35 17.26 -13.54
CA ARG A 39 0.34 16.35 -13.01
C ARG A 39 0.89 15.67 -11.77
N ALA A 40 0.35 16.01 -10.62
CA ALA A 40 0.70 15.38 -9.35
C ALA A 40 -0.56 14.84 -8.67
N SER A 41 -0.39 13.80 -7.86
CA SER A 41 -1.43 13.27 -6.98
C SER A 41 -0.88 13.10 -5.59
N LEU A 42 -1.72 13.38 -4.61
CA LEU A 42 -1.48 13.05 -3.22
C LEU A 42 -2.28 11.79 -2.88
N SER A 43 -1.71 10.89 -2.08
CA SER A 43 -2.37 9.72 -1.52
C SER A 43 -1.98 9.54 -0.06
N ALA A 44 -2.89 9.00 0.74
CA ALA A 44 -2.66 8.69 2.15
C ALA A 44 -2.54 7.18 2.37
N GLY A 45 -1.84 6.80 3.44
CA GLY A 45 -1.78 5.43 3.93
C GLY A 45 -1.23 5.38 5.35
N THR A 46 -1.13 4.18 5.90
CA THR A 46 -0.55 3.93 7.21
C THR A 46 0.98 3.77 7.08
N PRO A 47 1.79 4.53 7.85
CA PRO A 47 3.25 4.39 7.82
C PRO A 47 3.69 3.04 8.42
N GLU A 48 4.93 2.61 8.10
CA GLU A 48 5.51 1.37 8.66
C GLU A 48 5.64 1.39 10.19
N SER A 49 5.69 2.58 10.80
CA SER A 49 5.64 2.75 12.26
C SER A 49 4.29 2.36 12.87
N GLY A 50 3.22 2.33 12.08
CA GLY A 50 1.85 2.08 12.52
C GLY A 50 1.20 3.26 13.26
N SER A 51 1.77 4.45 13.18
CA SER A 51 1.32 5.65 13.91
C SER A 51 1.46 6.89 13.02
N GLY A 52 0.40 7.71 12.98
CA GLY A 52 0.24 8.86 12.11
C GLY A 52 -0.29 8.51 10.71
N THR A 53 -0.33 9.51 9.83
CA THR A 53 -0.75 9.36 8.43
C THR A 53 0.42 9.61 7.49
N GLU A 54 0.75 8.63 6.65
CA GLU A 54 1.76 8.80 5.59
C GLU A 54 1.12 9.42 4.35
N LEU A 55 1.70 10.52 3.88
CA LEU A 55 1.29 11.20 2.66
C LEU A 55 2.36 10.99 1.59
N THR A 56 1.95 10.50 0.43
CA THR A 56 2.81 10.30 -0.73
C THR A 56 2.42 11.23 -1.87
N LEU A 57 3.33 12.11 -2.28
CA LEU A 57 3.17 12.95 -3.47
C LEU A 57 3.83 12.26 -4.67
N THR A 58 3.03 11.92 -5.68
CA THR A 58 3.52 11.29 -6.92
C THR A 58 3.46 12.26 -8.10
N ASN A 59 4.58 12.39 -8.82
CA ASN A 59 4.66 13.21 -10.03
C ASN A 59 4.43 12.35 -11.29
N PHE A 60 3.25 12.46 -11.88
CA PHE A 60 2.88 11.87 -13.17
C PHE A 60 3.17 12.78 -14.37
N GLY A 61 3.67 13.98 -14.12
CA GLY A 61 4.07 14.95 -15.12
C GLY A 61 5.45 14.65 -15.72
N ASN A 62 5.88 15.53 -16.63
CA ASN A 62 7.22 15.46 -17.24
C ASN A 62 8.15 16.59 -16.76
N THR A 63 7.73 17.36 -15.76
CA THR A 63 8.50 18.45 -15.15
C THR A 63 8.74 18.15 -13.67
N ASN A 64 9.90 18.50 -13.13
CA ASN A 64 10.18 18.36 -11.70
C ASN A 64 9.18 19.19 -10.87
N LEU A 65 8.76 18.64 -9.74
CA LEU A 65 8.09 19.40 -8.68
C LEU A 65 9.17 19.88 -7.72
N THR A 66 9.28 21.19 -7.51
CA THR A 66 10.23 21.80 -6.56
C THR A 66 9.49 22.60 -5.51
N ASP A 67 10.18 23.02 -4.46
CA ASP A 67 9.61 23.82 -3.35
C ASP A 67 8.35 23.16 -2.76
N VAL A 68 8.42 21.84 -2.58
CA VAL A 68 7.26 21.03 -2.19
C VAL A 68 7.00 21.19 -0.70
N GLU A 69 5.82 21.74 -0.37
CA GLU A 69 5.27 21.86 0.98
C GLU A 69 3.94 21.10 1.04
N ILE A 70 3.74 20.28 2.05
CA ILE A 70 2.45 19.67 2.37
C ILE A 70 1.98 20.27 3.69
N ALA A 71 0.80 20.87 3.70
CA ALA A 71 0.17 21.42 4.90
C ALA A 71 -1.07 20.60 5.27
N ALA A 72 -1.20 20.29 6.55
CA ALA A 72 -2.37 19.65 7.13
C ALA A 72 -3.26 20.69 7.81
N THR A 73 -4.57 20.60 7.58
CA THR A 73 -5.58 21.45 8.21
C THR A 73 -6.75 20.61 8.67
N ALA A 74 -7.28 20.91 9.85
CA ALA A 74 -8.53 20.34 10.37
C ALA A 74 -9.48 21.47 10.75
N ASP A 75 -10.73 21.37 10.35
CA ASP A 75 -11.76 22.40 10.61
C ASP A 75 -11.34 23.82 10.16
N GLY A 76 -10.47 23.91 9.15
CA GLY A 76 -9.91 25.15 8.63
C GLY A 76 -8.71 25.71 9.39
N GLU A 77 -8.31 25.09 10.51
CA GLU A 77 -7.15 25.48 11.29
C GLU A 77 -5.90 24.68 10.88
N PRO A 78 -4.72 25.33 10.77
CA PRO A 78 -3.48 24.64 10.43
C PRO A 78 -3.00 23.77 11.59
N ILE A 79 -2.70 22.51 11.29
CA ILE A 79 -2.14 21.55 12.24
C ILE A 79 -0.61 21.56 12.12
N GLU A 80 -0.10 21.12 10.97
CA GLU A 80 1.32 20.87 10.74
C GLU A 80 1.68 21.12 9.27
N ARG A 81 2.96 21.31 8.98
CA ARG A 81 3.50 21.39 7.62
C ARG A 81 4.81 20.62 7.51
N ASN A 82 4.95 19.86 6.43
CA ASN A 82 6.15 19.12 6.09
C ASN A 82 6.67 19.53 4.71
N PHE A 83 7.99 19.45 4.53
CA PHE A 83 8.65 19.77 3.27
C PHE A 83 9.25 18.52 2.67
N LEU A 84 9.12 18.37 1.36
CA LEU A 84 9.72 17.27 0.61
C LEU A 84 10.87 17.79 -0.26
N PHE A 85 11.81 16.91 -0.56
CA PHE A 85 12.76 17.15 -1.64
C PHE A 85 12.04 17.18 -2.99
N ASP A 86 12.73 17.71 -4.00
CA ASP A 86 12.22 17.74 -5.37
C ASP A 86 11.75 16.36 -5.85
N VAL A 87 10.57 16.33 -6.48
CA VAL A 87 9.98 15.10 -7.03
C VAL A 87 10.12 15.10 -8.54
N GLY A 88 11.05 14.28 -9.04
CA GLY A 88 11.27 14.10 -10.47
C GLY A 88 10.09 13.44 -11.19
N PRO A 89 10.01 13.54 -12.53
CA PRO A 89 9.02 12.84 -13.35
C PRO A 89 8.97 11.34 -13.06
N GLY A 90 7.78 10.78 -12.92
CA GLY A 90 7.57 9.35 -12.64
C GLY A 90 8.06 8.89 -11.28
N SER A 91 8.39 9.82 -10.38
CA SER A 91 8.86 9.53 -9.01
C SER A 91 7.84 10.00 -7.97
N SER A 92 8.03 9.54 -6.74
CA SER A 92 7.26 9.95 -5.56
C SER A 92 8.18 10.29 -4.39
N GLN A 93 7.64 11.07 -3.45
CA GLN A 93 8.24 11.35 -2.14
C GLN A 93 7.14 11.28 -1.09
N SER A 94 7.51 10.87 0.13
CA SER A 94 6.57 10.64 1.22
C SER A 94 7.01 11.33 2.50
N THR A 95 6.03 11.68 3.34
CA THR A 95 6.23 12.24 4.68
C THR A 95 5.10 11.78 5.59
N VAL A 96 5.34 11.75 6.89
CA VAL A 96 4.36 11.32 7.89
C VAL A 96 3.93 12.53 8.72
N PHE A 97 2.63 12.65 8.94
CA PHE A 97 2.02 13.62 9.85
C PHE A 97 1.54 12.94 11.12
N ASP A 98 1.75 13.58 12.26
CA ASP A 98 1.25 13.10 13.54
C ASP A 98 -0.25 13.44 13.66
N THR A 99 -1.10 12.42 13.50
CA THR A 99 -2.56 12.56 13.45
C THR A 99 -3.29 11.75 14.52
N ASP A 100 -2.58 10.95 15.32
CA ASP A 100 -3.17 9.94 16.21
C ASP A 100 -4.00 10.57 17.36
N ASP A 101 -3.58 11.75 17.84
CA ASP A 101 -4.21 12.45 18.98
C ASP A 101 -5.15 13.58 18.55
N LEU A 102 -5.51 13.69 17.26
CA LEU A 102 -6.38 14.75 16.78
C LEU A 102 -7.84 14.49 17.16
N GLU A 103 -8.50 15.50 17.74
CA GLU A 103 -9.93 15.47 18.07
C GLU A 103 -10.79 15.85 16.85
N THR A 104 -10.53 15.24 15.68
CA THR A 104 -11.25 15.48 14.42
C THR A 104 -11.30 14.21 13.58
N ASP A 105 -12.38 14.01 12.84
CA ASP A 105 -12.55 12.81 12.00
C ASP A 105 -11.88 12.99 10.63
N THR A 106 -11.65 14.24 10.17
CA THR A 106 -11.14 14.51 8.82
C THR A 106 -10.04 15.55 8.82
N VAL A 107 -8.95 15.24 8.13
CA VAL A 107 -7.83 16.16 7.88
C VAL A 107 -7.68 16.42 6.39
N THR A 108 -7.65 17.69 6.00
CA THR A 108 -7.33 18.11 4.64
C THR A 108 -5.83 18.35 4.51
N PHE A 109 -5.18 17.59 3.63
CA PHE A 109 -3.79 17.79 3.24
C PHE A 109 -3.72 18.53 1.92
N THR A 110 -2.91 19.59 1.85
CA THR A 110 -2.69 20.36 0.62
C THR A 110 -1.20 20.43 0.33
N ALA A 111 -0.79 19.83 -0.79
CA ALA A 111 0.54 19.95 -1.34
C ALA A 111 0.62 21.17 -2.26
N THR A 112 1.55 22.07 -1.99
CA THR A 112 1.91 23.22 -2.83
C THR A 112 3.31 22.99 -3.40
N TYR A 113 3.49 23.23 -4.70
CA TYR A 113 4.77 23.00 -5.38
C TYR A 113 4.93 23.88 -6.62
N SER A 114 6.18 24.10 -7.03
CA SER A 114 6.56 24.78 -8.27
C SER A 114 6.78 23.76 -9.39
N ALA A 115 6.16 23.98 -10.56
CA ALA A 115 6.36 23.14 -11.75
C ALA A 115 5.99 23.91 -13.03
N GLY A 116 6.72 23.67 -14.12
CA GLY A 116 6.42 24.27 -15.43
C GLY A 116 6.49 25.81 -15.44
N GLY A 117 7.23 26.42 -14.51
CA GLY A 117 7.35 27.88 -14.37
C GLY A 117 6.23 28.55 -13.57
N GLY A 118 5.36 27.79 -12.91
CA GLY A 118 4.30 28.30 -12.04
C GLY A 118 4.14 27.50 -10.74
N SER A 119 3.33 28.03 -9.82
CA SER A 119 2.94 27.33 -8.59
C SER A 119 1.64 26.57 -8.81
N HIS A 120 1.53 25.38 -8.20
CA HIS A 120 0.41 24.47 -8.30
C HIS A 120 0.07 23.90 -6.93
N THR A 121 -1.17 23.42 -6.80
CA THR A 121 -1.67 22.78 -5.59
C THR A 121 -2.41 21.50 -5.92
N THR A 122 -2.29 20.50 -5.06
CA THR A 122 -3.20 19.33 -5.04
C THR A 122 -3.59 19.04 -3.59
N SER A 123 -4.83 18.64 -3.37
CA SER A 123 -5.37 18.42 -2.02
C SER A 123 -6.00 17.04 -1.91
N LEU A 124 -5.97 16.49 -0.70
CA LEU A 124 -6.58 15.22 -0.33
C LEU A 124 -7.25 15.38 1.04
N ASP A 125 -8.52 15.04 1.13
CA ASP A 125 -9.22 14.89 2.41
C ASP A 125 -9.05 13.43 2.87
N VAL A 126 -8.65 13.26 4.12
CA VAL A 126 -8.41 11.96 4.74
C VAL A 126 -9.31 11.83 5.95
N ASP A 127 -10.15 10.80 5.94
CA ASP A 127 -10.90 10.37 7.11
C ASP A 127 -9.95 9.55 8.02
N LEU A 128 -9.73 10.02 9.26
CA LEU A 128 -8.80 9.38 10.18
C LEU A 128 -9.33 8.04 10.72
N ASP A 129 -10.66 7.83 10.72
CA ASP A 129 -11.24 6.53 11.09
C ASP A 129 -10.86 5.47 10.05
N ASP A 130 -10.80 5.83 8.76
CA ASP A 130 -10.34 4.95 7.68
C ASP A 130 -8.83 4.67 7.73
N GLN A 131 -8.06 5.52 8.42
CA GLN A 131 -6.61 5.33 8.61
C GLN A 131 -6.28 4.53 9.88
N THR A 132 -7.24 4.37 10.78
CA THR A 132 -7.02 3.67 12.05
C THR A 132 -6.97 2.16 11.80
N PRO A 133 -5.83 1.49 12.05
CA PRO A 133 -5.75 0.05 11.86
C PRO A 133 -6.70 -0.68 12.82
N VAL A 134 -7.65 -1.43 12.26
CA VAL A 134 -8.50 -2.35 13.03
C VAL A 134 -7.68 -3.60 13.29
N THR A 135 -7.41 -3.87 14.57
CA THR A 135 -6.64 -5.06 14.97
C THR A 135 -7.26 -6.32 14.40
N GLY A 136 -6.40 -7.23 13.93
CA GLY A 136 -6.80 -8.49 13.34
C GLY A 136 -7.66 -9.34 14.28
N GLU A 137 -8.81 -9.79 13.80
CA GLU A 137 -9.74 -10.67 14.51
C GLU A 137 -10.14 -11.80 13.55
N ILE A 138 -9.79 -13.05 13.89
CA ILE A 138 -10.14 -14.21 13.07
C ILE A 138 -11.51 -14.75 13.43
N ARG A 139 -12.35 -14.93 12.41
CA ARG A 139 -13.66 -15.55 12.50
C ARG A 139 -13.84 -16.65 11.47
N LEU A 140 -14.42 -17.78 11.87
CA LEU A 140 -14.80 -18.83 10.92
C LEU A 140 -16.11 -18.47 10.23
N THR A 141 -16.13 -18.62 8.91
CA THR A 141 -17.29 -18.39 8.05
C THR A 141 -17.45 -19.53 7.06
N GLY A 142 -18.64 -19.67 6.48
CA GLY A 142 -18.90 -20.69 5.46
C GLY A 142 -18.65 -22.13 5.94
N VAL A 143 -18.82 -22.39 7.24
CA VAL A 143 -18.49 -23.69 7.82
C VAL A 143 -19.49 -24.76 7.36
N GLU A 144 -18.98 -25.79 6.70
CA GLU A 144 -19.71 -26.95 6.23
C GLU A 144 -19.19 -28.22 6.91
N VAL A 145 -20.11 -29.12 7.27
CA VAL A 145 -19.79 -30.37 7.98
C VAL A 145 -20.34 -31.55 7.21
N THR A 146 -19.48 -32.51 6.89
CA THR A 146 -19.86 -33.79 6.28
C THR A 146 -19.54 -34.93 7.23
N ARG A 147 -20.49 -35.86 7.38
CA ARG A 147 -20.35 -37.07 8.22
C ARG A 147 -20.37 -38.34 7.37
N SER A 148 -19.42 -39.23 7.61
CA SER A 148 -19.37 -40.58 7.04
C SER A 148 -19.05 -41.59 8.14
N GLY A 149 -20.07 -42.31 8.62
CA GLY A 149 -19.96 -43.15 9.82
C GLY A 149 -19.60 -42.31 11.06
N THR A 150 -18.46 -42.62 11.69
CA THR A 150 -17.89 -41.84 12.80
C THR A 150 -16.91 -40.76 12.34
N GLY A 151 -16.56 -40.72 11.05
CA GLY A 151 -15.69 -39.69 10.49
C GLY A 151 -16.46 -38.40 10.21
N ILE A 152 -15.88 -37.28 10.61
CA ILE A 152 -16.35 -35.92 10.37
C ILE A 152 -15.29 -35.18 9.56
N THR A 153 -15.72 -34.49 8.52
CA THR A 153 -14.93 -33.49 7.79
C THR A 153 -15.58 -32.13 7.97
N ILE A 154 -14.80 -31.13 8.37
CA ILE A 154 -15.23 -29.75 8.57
C ILE A 154 -14.42 -28.89 7.62
N GLN A 155 -15.08 -28.12 6.78
CA GLN A 155 -14.45 -27.18 5.84
C GLN A 155 -15.03 -25.79 6.05
N GLY A 156 -14.23 -24.76 5.80
CA GLY A 156 -14.70 -23.38 5.87
C GLY A 156 -13.56 -22.41 5.63
N ASP A 157 -13.83 -21.14 5.89
CA ASP A 157 -12.86 -20.05 5.75
C ASP A 157 -12.62 -19.39 7.12
N ALA A 158 -11.35 -19.13 7.43
CA ALA A 158 -10.93 -18.26 8.52
C ALA A 158 -10.70 -16.86 7.93
N ALA A 159 -11.60 -15.92 8.24
CA ALA A 159 -11.55 -14.56 7.75
C ALA A 159 -10.95 -13.62 8.80
N ASN A 160 -10.04 -12.75 8.40
CA ASN A 160 -9.53 -11.67 9.22
C ASN A 160 -10.45 -10.45 9.04
N LEU A 161 -11.18 -10.09 10.09
CA LEU A 161 -12.11 -8.96 10.08
C LEU A 161 -11.43 -7.61 10.34
N GLY A 162 -10.15 -7.63 10.74
CA GLY A 162 -9.35 -6.44 10.92
C GLY A 162 -8.59 -6.04 9.64
N THR A 163 -7.99 -4.86 9.67
CA THR A 163 -7.15 -4.35 8.57
C THR A 163 -5.67 -4.67 8.78
N THR A 164 -5.27 -5.15 9.96
CA THR A 164 -3.90 -5.62 10.22
C THR A 164 -3.76 -7.12 10.05
N ASP A 165 -2.59 -7.58 9.61
CA ASP A 165 -2.27 -9.00 9.49
C ASP A 165 -2.35 -9.73 10.83
N THR A 166 -2.92 -10.94 10.80
CA THR A 166 -2.93 -11.85 11.95
C THR A 166 -1.97 -13.01 11.69
N GLN A 167 -1.09 -13.29 12.65
CA GLN A 167 -0.01 -14.28 12.51
C GLN A 167 -0.29 -15.55 13.32
N SER A 168 0.35 -16.65 12.94
CA SER A 168 0.30 -17.94 13.65
C SER A 168 -1.11 -18.51 13.83
N VAL A 169 -2.01 -18.25 12.89
CA VAL A 169 -3.39 -18.74 12.94
C VAL A 169 -3.41 -20.26 12.84
N LEU A 170 -4.00 -20.90 13.86
CA LEU A 170 -4.21 -22.34 13.96
C LEU A 170 -5.69 -22.61 14.22
N VAL A 171 -6.29 -23.49 13.41
CA VAL A 171 -7.64 -24.01 13.64
C VAL A 171 -7.55 -25.49 13.97
N ARG A 172 -8.25 -25.97 15.01
CA ARG A 172 -8.17 -27.38 15.42
C ARG A 172 -9.46 -27.91 16.03
N VAL A 173 -9.60 -29.24 16.00
CA VAL A 173 -10.59 -29.95 16.82
C VAL A 173 -9.88 -30.46 18.08
N PRO A 174 -10.21 -29.92 19.27
CA PRO A 174 -9.66 -30.45 20.51
C PRO A 174 -10.27 -31.82 20.86
N ASP A 175 -9.60 -32.58 21.72
CA ASP A 175 -10.22 -33.71 22.39
C ASP A 175 -11.35 -33.22 23.32
N ALA A 176 -12.53 -33.83 23.19
CA ALA A 176 -13.70 -33.56 24.01
C ALA A 176 -14.52 -34.85 24.22
N ASP A 177 -15.56 -34.80 25.06
CA ASP A 177 -16.40 -35.97 25.30
C ASP A 177 -17.04 -36.48 23.99
N GLY A 178 -16.66 -37.69 23.59
CA GLY A 178 -17.14 -38.34 22.36
C GLY A 178 -16.61 -37.73 21.05
N VAL A 179 -15.64 -36.81 21.11
CA VAL A 179 -15.03 -36.18 19.93
C VAL A 179 -13.51 -36.18 20.04
N SER A 180 -12.82 -36.57 18.98
CA SER A 180 -11.35 -36.48 18.92
C SER A 180 -10.84 -36.06 17.54
N PRO A 181 -9.70 -35.37 17.45
CA PRO A 181 -9.04 -35.10 16.17
C PRO A 181 -8.67 -36.42 15.46
N ALA A 182 -8.80 -36.44 14.14
CA ALA A 182 -8.52 -37.63 13.33
C ALA A 182 -7.57 -37.28 12.16
N PRO A 183 -6.77 -38.24 11.66
CA PRO A 183 -5.99 -38.05 10.44
C PRO A 183 -6.89 -37.84 9.20
N PRO A 184 -6.41 -37.11 8.17
CA PRO A 184 -5.07 -36.52 8.07
C PRO A 184 -4.91 -35.17 8.79
N SER A 185 -6.00 -34.47 9.16
CA SER A 185 -5.93 -33.07 9.59
C SER A 185 -6.80 -32.79 10.82
N GLY A 186 -6.38 -33.23 12.01
CA GLY A 186 -7.06 -32.86 13.27
C GLY A 186 -6.87 -31.38 13.65
N GLU A 187 -5.83 -30.77 13.09
CA GLU A 187 -5.49 -29.36 13.17
C GLU A 187 -5.00 -28.87 11.80
N TYR A 188 -5.08 -27.57 11.57
CA TYR A 188 -4.67 -26.93 10.32
C TYR A 188 -3.99 -25.60 10.63
N PHE A 189 -2.67 -25.53 10.37
CA PHE A 189 -1.88 -24.31 10.55
C PHE A 189 -1.93 -23.48 9.26
N ILE A 190 -2.54 -22.31 9.35
CA ILE A 190 -2.68 -21.37 8.23
C ILE A 190 -1.43 -20.47 8.14
N GLY A 191 -0.88 -20.07 9.28
CA GLY A 191 0.22 -19.10 9.35
C GLY A 191 -0.29 -17.68 9.41
N ALA A 192 -0.03 -16.88 8.37
CA ALA A 192 -0.47 -15.49 8.29
C ALA A 192 -1.78 -15.37 7.51
N ILE A 193 -2.68 -14.50 7.97
CA ILE A 193 -3.83 -14.03 7.20
C ILE A 193 -3.73 -12.51 7.15
N GLU A 194 -3.57 -11.97 5.94
CA GLU A 194 -3.49 -10.53 5.70
C GLU A 194 -4.79 -9.82 6.17
N GLY A 195 -4.71 -8.53 6.42
CA GLY A 195 -5.90 -7.72 6.74
C GLY A 195 -6.99 -7.86 5.69
N SER A 196 -8.25 -8.00 6.11
CA SER A 196 -9.43 -8.17 5.24
C SER A 196 -9.41 -9.39 4.30
N GLU A 197 -8.45 -10.30 4.46
CA GLU A 197 -8.34 -11.53 3.68
C GLU A 197 -8.86 -12.75 4.45
N PHE A 198 -8.94 -13.88 3.75
CA PHE A 198 -9.36 -15.15 4.35
C PHE A 198 -8.53 -16.32 3.85
N ALA A 199 -8.48 -17.38 4.64
CA ALA A 199 -7.83 -18.63 4.29
C ALA A 199 -8.77 -19.82 4.50
N ARG A 200 -8.77 -20.74 3.55
CA ARG A 200 -9.55 -21.98 3.68
C ARG A 200 -8.87 -22.94 4.65
N PHE A 201 -9.67 -23.62 5.46
CA PHE A 201 -9.21 -24.72 6.31
C PHE A 201 -10.05 -25.99 6.05
N GLU A 202 -9.44 -27.13 6.36
CA GLU A 202 -10.12 -28.43 6.42
C GLU A 202 -9.65 -29.16 7.68
N LEU A 203 -10.61 -29.68 8.45
CA LEU A 203 -10.36 -30.48 9.64
C LEU A 203 -11.05 -31.84 9.54
N THR A 204 -10.43 -32.87 10.10
CA THR A 204 -10.98 -34.21 10.23
C THR A 204 -11.03 -34.63 11.68
N ALA A 205 -12.15 -35.19 12.09
CA ALA A 205 -12.39 -35.63 13.45
C ALA A 205 -13.16 -36.95 13.48
N HIS A 206 -13.13 -37.62 14.63
CA HIS A 206 -14.06 -38.67 14.98
C HIS A 206 -15.09 -38.14 15.96
N ALA A 207 -16.36 -38.49 15.72
CA ALA A 207 -17.45 -38.19 16.65
C ALA A 207 -18.33 -39.44 16.85
N GLU A 208 -18.64 -39.73 18.10
CA GLU A 208 -19.58 -40.79 18.46
C GLU A 208 -21.01 -40.49 17.95
N SER A 209 -21.86 -41.52 17.91
CA SER A 209 -23.17 -41.46 17.24
C SER A 209 -24.13 -40.46 17.88
N ASP A 210 -24.02 -40.33 19.20
CA ASP A 210 -24.87 -39.56 20.10
C ASP A 210 -24.36 -38.14 20.38
N VAL A 211 -23.21 -37.77 19.82
CA VAL A 211 -22.67 -36.41 19.89
C VAL A 211 -23.45 -35.48 18.96
N SER A 212 -23.93 -34.36 19.52
CA SER A 212 -24.65 -33.30 18.79
C SER A 212 -23.81 -32.07 18.45
N SER A 213 -22.55 -31.99 18.90
CA SER A 213 -21.68 -30.84 18.70
C SER A 213 -20.22 -31.25 18.57
N VAL A 214 -19.51 -30.68 17.60
CA VAL A 214 -18.06 -30.85 17.44
C VAL A 214 -17.38 -29.51 17.75
N PRO A 215 -16.55 -29.40 18.81
CA PRO A 215 -15.84 -28.16 19.11
C PRO A 215 -14.77 -27.89 18.04
N VAL A 216 -14.61 -26.61 17.72
CA VAL A 216 -13.51 -26.11 16.90
C VAL A 216 -12.89 -24.93 17.63
N GLU A 217 -11.58 -24.96 17.80
CA GLU A 217 -10.79 -23.91 18.44
C GLU A 217 -9.97 -23.15 17.40
N ILE A 218 -9.83 -21.85 17.61
CA ILE A 218 -8.94 -20.96 16.85
C ILE A 218 -7.98 -20.31 17.85
N SER A 219 -6.70 -20.21 17.48
CA SER A 219 -5.71 -19.42 18.22
C SER A 219 -4.90 -18.54 17.29
N TYR A 220 -4.62 -17.31 17.72
CA TYR A 220 -3.77 -16.29 17.10
C TYR A 220 -3.34 -15.26 18.14
#